data_AF-A0A931YDS6-F1
#
_entry.id   AF-A0A931YDS6-F1
#
_cell.length_a   1.000
_cell.length_b   1.000
_cell.length_c   1.000
_cell.angle_alpha   90.00
_cell.angle_beta   90.00
_cell.angle_gamma   90.00
#
_symmetry.space_group_name_H-M   'P 1'
#
loop_
_entity.id
_entity.type
_entity.pdbx_description
1 polymer ?
#
loop_
_entity_poly.entity_id
_entity_poly.type
_entity_poly.pdbx_seq_one_letter_code
_entity_poly.pdbx_strand_id
1 'polypeptide(L)'
;MEKLSLKKYGWKCVLGSEIVYFICLLGGLLPLRTARGVELHHTFFETLPGFSWISTGSVALGAIYMFVFAWVFAWYFVWMHNSSLVK
;
A
#
# COMPACT_ATOMS: atom_id res chain seq x y z
N MET A 1 -19.62 -21.49 -1.74
CA MET A 1 -18.50 -20.54 -1.70
C MET A 1 -18.00 -20.47 -0.26
N GLU A 2 -16.72 -20.72 -0.03
CA GLU A 2 -16.17 -20.69 1.33
C GLU A 2 -15.98 -19.25 1.84
N LYS A 3 -16.04 -19.09 3.16
CA LYS A 3 -15.76 -17.80 3.82
C LYS A 3 -14.28 -17.47 3.73
N LEU A 4 -13.95 -16.22 3.43
CA LEU A 4 -12.58 -15.73 3.46
C LEU A 4 -12.10 -15.60 4.91
N SER A 5 -10.86 -16.03 5.15
CA SER A 5 -10.18 -15.86 6.44
C SER A 5 -9.45 -14.52 6.47
N LEU A 6 -9.80 -13.65 7.42
CA LEU A 6 -9.16 -12.34 7.59
C LEU A 6 -7.65 -12.44 7.74
N LYS A 7 -7.16 -13.38 8.55
CA LYS A 7 -5.72 -13.56 8.77
C LYS A 7 -4.98 -13.93 7.47
N LYS A 8 -5.46 -14.94 6.75
CA LYS A 8 -4.81 -15.38 5.50
C LYS A 8 -4.90 -14.31 4.42
N TYR A 9 -6.04 -13.63 4.31
CA TYR A 9 -6.27 -12.59 3.30
C TYR A 9 -5.47 -11.31 3.62
N GLY A 10 -5.45 -10.87 4.87
CA GLY A 10 -4.69 -9.70 5.31
C GLY A 10 -3.20 -9.81 5.06
N TRP A 11 -2.58 -10.95 5.37
CA TRP A 11 -1.17 -11.17 5.06
C TRP A 11 -0.87 -11.14 3.55
N LYS A 12 -1.80 -11.61 2.72
CA LYS A 12 -1.67 -11.49 1.25
C LYS A 12 -1.80 -10.04 0.78
N CYS A 13 -2.72 -9.27 1.37
CA CYS A 13 -2.83 -7.84 1.10
C CYS A 13 -1.56 -7.09 1.49
N VAL A 14 -0.98 -7.37 2.67
CA VAL A 14 0.29 -6.79 3.10
C VAL A 14 1.40 -7.12 2.11
N LEU A 15 1.57 -8.39 1.74
CA LEU A 15 2.61 -8.77 0.77
C LEU A 15 2.45 -8.02 -0.56
N GLY A 16 1.23 -7.96 -1.09
CA GLY A 16 0.96 -7.24 -2.34
C GLY A 16 1.19 -5.74 -2.22
N SER A 17 0.76 -5.12 -1.12
CA SER A 17 0.91 -3.68 -0.90
C SER A 17 2.38 -3.27 -0.75
N GLU A 18 3.17 -4.05 0.00
CA GLU A 18 4.59 -3.79 0.17
C GLU A 18 5.34 -3.90 -1.16
N ILE A 19 5.08 -4.93 -1.96
CA ILE A 19 5.71 -5.09 -3.29
C ILE A 19 5.41 -3.87 -4.17
N VAL A 20 4.14 -3.44 -4.23
CA VAL A 20 3.74 -2.26 -5.02
C VAL A 20 4.41 -1.00 -4.48
N TYR A 21 4.46 -0.84 -3.16
CA TYR A 21 5.11 0.30 -2.52
C TYR A 21 6.60 0.42 -2.89
N PHE A 22 7.36 -0.66 -2.80
CA PHE A 22 8.77 -0.65 -3.22
C PHE A 22 8.93 -0.40 -4.72
N ILE A 23 8.04 -0.93 -5.57
CA ILE A 23 8.03 -0.61 -7.00
C ILE A 23 7.78 0.89 -7.23
N CYS A 24 6.86 1.50 -6.46
CA CYS A 24 6.61 2.94 -6.54
C CYS A 24 7.86 3.75 -6.19
N LEU A 25 8.50 3.47 -5.05
CA LEU A 25 9.72 4.15 -4.62
C LEU A 25 10.85 4.01 -5.66
N LEU A 26 11.14 2.78 -6.10
CA LEU A 26 12.18 2.52 -7.09
C LEU A 26 11.83 3.15 -8.44
N GLY A 27 10.55 3.17 -8.80
CA GLY A 27 10.10 3.82 -10.03
C GLY A 27 10.36 5.32 -10.05
N GLY A 28 10.38 6.00 -8.90
CA GLY A 28 10.75 7.42 -8.81
C GLY A 28 12.24 7.69 -9.07
N LEU A 29 13.09 6.65 -9.00
CA LEU A 29 14.52 6.72 -9.35
C LEU A 29 14.82 6.45 -10.82
N LEU A 30 13.85 5.90 -11.57
CA LEU A 30 14.04 5.54 -12.97
C LEU A 30 13.72 6.74 -13.88
N PRO A 31 14.53 7.01 -14.92
CA PRO A 31 14.31 8.10 -15.87
C PRO A 31 13.22 7.73 -16.92
N LEU A 32 12.13 7.10 -16.48
CA LEU A 32 11.03 6.62 -17.32
C LEU A 32 9.86 7.61 -17.37
N ARG A 33 9.87 8.66 -16.54
CA ARG A 33 8.80 9.65 -16.41
C ARG A 33 9.32 11.05 -16.71
N THR A 34 8.43 11.93 -17.14
CA THR A 34 8.75 13.36 -17.30
C THR A 34 9.11 13.97 -15.94
N ALA A 35 9.87 15.08 -15.94
CA ALA A 35 10.24 15.79 -14.72
C ALA A 35 9.01 16.12 -13.84
N ARG A 36 7.93 16.64 -14.46
CA ARG A 36 6.67 16.93 -13.77
C ARG A 36 6.01 15.67 -13.18
N GLY A 37 6.12 14.53 -13.85
CA GLY A 37 5.61 13.25 -13.34
C GLY A 37 6.38 12.75 -12.12
N VAL A 38 7.69 12.94 -12.09
CA VAL A 38 8.55 12.61 -10.94
C VAL A 38 8.25 13.55 -9.76
N GLU A 39 8.15 14.85 -10.02
CA GLU A 39 7.80 15.84 -9.00
C GLU A 39 6.46 15.51 -8.35
N LEU A 40 5.41 15.29 -9.15
CA LEU A 40 4.09 14.90 -8.65
C LEU A 40 4.15 13.63 -7.80
N HIS A 41 4.93 12.63 -8.24
CA HIS A 41 5.10 11.38 -7.50
C HIS A 41 5.74 11.63 -6.12
N HIS A 42 6.80 12.44 -6.05
CA HIS A 42 7.45 12.78 -4.79
C HIS A 42 6.50 13.57 -3.88
N THR A 43 5.81 14.58 -4.42
CA THR A 43 4.86 15.40 -3.66
C THR A 43 3.72 14.57 -3.09
N PHE A 44 3.20 13.58 -3.83
CA PHE A 44 2.19 12.66 -3.30
C PHE A 44 2.70 11.90 -2.06
N PHE A 45 3.93 11.39 -2.10
CA PHE A 45 4.51 10.70 -0.96
C PHE A 45 4.75 11.64 0.23
N GLU A 46 5.13 12.89 -0.03
CA GLU A 46 5.31 13.92 1.01
C GLU A 46 3.99 14.39 1.65
N THR A 47 2.83 14.06 1.08
CA THR A 47 1.54 14.26 1.79
C THR A 47 1.37 13.32 2.98
N LEU A 48 2.15 12.24 3.05
CA LEU A 48 2.17 11.34 4.20
C LEU A 48 2.94 12.01 5.34
N PRO A 49 2.33 12.23 6.53
CA PRO A 49 2.98 12.94 7.62
C PRO A 49 4.33 12.34 7.99
N GLY A 50 5.39 13.15 8.02
CA GLY A 50 6.75 12.67 8.37
C GLY A 50 7.47 11.90 7.25
N PHE A 51 6.89 11.83 6.05
CA PHE A 51 7.54 11.23 4.89
C PHE A 51 8.36 12.29 4.13
N SER A 52 9.63 11.99 3.90
CA SER A 52 10.54 12.70 2.99
C SER A 52 11.14 11.70 2.00
N TRP A 53 11.34 12.14 0.76
CA TRP A 53 11.72 11.24 -0.33
C TRP A 53 13.02 10.47 -0.02
N ILE A 54 12.94 9.13 -0.08
CA ILE A 54 14.06 8.17 0.02
C ILE A 54 14.85 8.16 1.35
N SER A 55 14.48 8.98 2.34
CA SER A 55 15.11 8.86 3.66
C SER A 55 14.80 7.48 4.27
N THR A 56 15.78 6.85 4.93
CA THR A 56 15.60 5.51 5.52
C THR A 56 14.43 5.47 6.50
N GLY A 57 14.25 6.53 7.29
CA GLY A 57 13.13 6.67 8.22
C GLY A 57 11.78 6.72 7.50
N SER A 58 11.68 7.46 6.39
CA SER A 58 10.45 7.57 5.62
C SER A 58 10.13 6.29 4.83
N VAL A 59 11.14 5.56 4.34
CA VAL A 59 10.92 4.23 3.72
C VAL A 59 10.30 3.26 4.72
N ALA A 60 10.82 3.21 5.95
CA ALA A 60 10.24 2.39 7.01
C ALA A 60 8.83 2.87 7.40
N LEU A 61 8.63 4.18 7.52
CA LEU A 61 7.33 4.78 7.84
C LEU A 61 6.28 4.48 6.76
N GLY A 62 6.65 4.56 5.49
CA GLY A 62 5.78 4.22 4.37
C GLY A 62 5.36 2.75 4.38
N ALA A 63 6.30 1.82 4.64
CA ALA A 63 5.96 0.41 4.84
C ALA A 63 4.97 0.21 6.00
N ILE A 64 5.13 0.94 7.11
CA ILE A 64 4.16 0.92 8.21
C ILE A 64 2.79 1.42 7.76
N TYR A 65 2.72 2.51 7.00
CA TYR A 65 1.45 3.00 6.45
C TYR A 65 0.78 1.98 5.54
N MET A 66 1.54 1.37 4.63
CA MET A 66 1.02 0.35 3.71
C MET A 66 0.54 -0.89 4.47
N PHE A 67 1.27 -1.33 5.50
CA PHE A 67 0.84 -2.40 6.39
C PHE A 67 -0.52 -2.09 7.05
N VAL A 68 -0.68 -0.89 7.63
CA VAL A 68 -1.94 -0.48 8.27
C VAL A 68 -3.08 -0.44 7.25
N PHE A 69 -2.88 0.21 6.10
CA PHE A 69 -3.90 0.27 5.05
C PHE A 69 -4.27 -1.12 4.53
N ALA A 70 -3.29 -2.01 4.33
CA ALA A 70 -3.54 -3.37 3.87
C ALA A 70 -4.48 -4.14 4.80
N TRP A 71 -4.34 -3.99 6.12
CA TRP A 71 -5.26 -4.62 7.09
C TRP A 71 -6.66 -4.00 7.07
N VAL A 72 -6.77 -2.68 6.92
CA VAL A 72 -8.06 -1.98 6.78
C VAL A 72 -8.80 -2.48 5.54
N PHE A 73 -8.14 -2.52 4.39
CA PHE A 73 -8.73 -3.01 3.14
C PHE A 73 -9.04 -4.51 3.19
N ALA A 74 -8.15 -5.33 3.77
CA ALA A 74 -8.42 -6.76 3.95
C ALA A 74 -9.65 -7.01 4.81
N TRP A 75 -9.81 -6.26 5.90
CA TRP A 75 -11.02 -6.32 6.73
C TRP A 75 -12.26 -5.97 5.93
N TYR A 76 -12.23 -4.86 5.18
CA TYR A 76 -13.35 -4.42 4.35
C TYR A 76 -13.74 -5.47 3.28
N PHE A 77 -12.76 -6.01 2.55
CA PHE A 77 -13.01 -7.03 1.52
C PHE A 77 -13.53 -8.35 2.09
N VAL A 78 -12.97 -8.81 3.22
CA VAL A 78 -13.41 -10.05 3.87
C VAL A 78 -14.82 -9.88 4.44
N TRP A 79 -15.14 -8.73 5.03
CA TRP A 79 -16.48 -8.41 5.49
C TRP A 79 -17.48 -8.41 4.33
N MET A 80 -17.20 -7.65 3.27
CA MET A 80 -18.06 -7.55 2.08
C MET A 80 -18.33 -8.92 1.45
N HIS A 81 -17.29 -9.72 1.23
CA HIS A 81 -17.44 -11.06 0.67
C HIS A 81 -18.26 -11.97 1.58
N ASN A 82 -17.90 -12.07 2.86
CA ASN A 82 -18.56 -13.00 3.78
C ASN A 82 -20.02 -12.62 4.08
N SER A 83 -20.34 -11.32 4.13
CA SER A 83 -21.70 -10.83 4.34
C SER A 83 -22.60 -11.10 3.13
N SER A 84 -22.06 -11.01 1.91
CA SER A 84 -22.80 -11.33 0.67
C SER A 84 -23.25 -12.79 0.55
N LEU A 85 -22.68 -13.68 1.36
CA LEU A 85 -23.03 -15.11 1.38
C LEU A 85 -24.19 -15.44 2.33
N VAL A 86 -24.58 -14.49 3.20
CA VAL A 86 -25.72 -14.65 4.11
C VAL A 86 -26.99 -14.33 3.33
N LYS A 87 -27.94 -15.27 3.27
CA LYS A 87 -29.25 -15.09 2.64
C LYS A 87 -30.25 -14.48 3.61
#